data_AF-R1HFK2-F1
#
_entry.id   AF-R1HFK2-F1
#
_cell.length_a   1.000
_cell.length_b   1.000
_cell.length_c   1.000
_cell.angle_alpha   90.00
_cell.angle_beta   90.00
_cell.angle_gamma   90.00
#
_symmetry.space_group_name_H-M   'P 1'
#
loop_
_entity.id
_entity.type
_entity.pdbx_description
1 polymer ?
#
loop_
_entity_poly.entity_id
_entity_poly.type
_entity_poly.pdbx_seq_one_letter_code
_entity_poly.pdbx_strand_id
1 'polypeptide(L)'
;MSEDHETRPVVFVAYLHESAHHKDAVMRFAAFLRACGIDARLDRWSTGGRQDWYRWALDLIPRAAFVVVIASPRCRTVGDGQGPPLDNMGGQAEMALLRELLQRDRPNWTRKLLPVVLPGSTWADIPLFLQGRTADHYQVDDLTPAAAEDLLRVITGQPPYPAPPLGPLIALPPRESGSHLTEGHETGNTTPVTAR
;
A
#
# COMPACT_ATOMS: atom_id res chain seq x y z
N MET A 1 -8.11 12.37 35.11
CA MET A 1 -9.03 11.94 34.03
C MET A 1 -8.35 12.31 32.75
N SER A 2 -7.62 11.36 32.16
CA SER A 2 -6.85 11.59 30.95
C SER A 2 -7.82 11.71 29.78
N GLU A 3 -7.81 12.86 29.12
CA GLU A 3 -8.43 13.01 27.81
C GLU A 3 -7.57 12.20 26.83
N ASP A 4 -7.98 10.96 26.55
CA ASP A 4 -7.52 10.25 25.36
C ASP A 4 -7.98 11.08 24.15
N HIS A 5 -7.09 11.97 23.67
CA HIS A 5 -7.24 12.55 22.35
C HIS A 5 -7.16 11.39 21.36
N GLU A 6 -8.32 10.89 20.92
CA GLU A 6 -8.45 9.97 19.80
C GLU A 6 -7.71 10.59 18.61
N THR A 7 -6.47 10.17 18.37
CA THR A 7 -5.60 10.75 17.36
C THR A 7 -6.11 10.31 15.99
N ARG A 8 -6.88 11.20 15.36
CA ARG A 8 -7.38 10.99 14.00
C ARG A 8 -6.20 10.80 13.03
N PRO A 9 -6.25 9.82 12.12
CA PRO A 9 -5.18 9.61 11.15
C PRO A 9 -5.07 10.83 10.24
N VAL A 10 -3.86 11.39 10.15
CA VAL A 10 -3.54 12.48 9.22
C VAL A 10 -3.22 11.87 7.87
N VAL A 11 -3.90 12.33 6.82
CA VAL A 11 -3.70 11.84 5.45
C VAL A 11 -3.29 12.99 4.54
N PHE A 12 -2.19 12.84 3.82
CA PHE A 12 -1.82 13.76 2.75
C PHE A 12 -2.50 13.33 1.45
N VAL A 13 -3.24 14.21 0.79
CA VAL A 13 -3.87 13.92 -0.51
C VAL A 13 -3.01 14.48 -1.64
N ALA A 14 -2.21 13.60 -2.26
CA ALA A 14 -1.37 13.92 -3.41
C ALA A 14 -2.17 13.76 -4.71
N TYR A 15 -2.24 14.82 -5.53
CA TYR A 15 -2.90 14.80 -6.83
C TYR A 15 -2.21 15.76 -7.79
N LEU A 16 -2.37 15.53 -9.10
CA LEU A 16 -1.82 16.42 -10.12
C LEU A 16 -2.90 17.39 -10.62
N HIS A 17 -2.50 18.63 -10.88
CA HIS A 17 -3.39 19.62 -11.44
C HIS A 17 -3.65 19.36 -12.92
N GLU A 18 -4.77 18.69 -13.22
CA GLU A 18 -5.22 18.42 -14.59
C GLU A 18 -6.35 19.37 -15.04
N SER A 19 -7.60 18.96 -14.83
CA SER A 19 -8.82 19.66 -15.22
C SER A 19 -9.54 20.23 -14.00
N ALA A 20 -10.45 21.19 -14.22
CA ALA A 20 -11.33 21.69 -13.16
C ALA A 20 -12.18 20.55 -12.58
N HIS A 21 -12.69 19.65 -13.42
CA HIS A 21 -13.45 18.47 -12.99
C HIS A 21 -12.64 17.55 -12.06
N HIS A 22 -11.40 17.22 -12.42
CA HIS A 22 -10.52 16.39 -11.59
C HIS A 22 -10.23 17.07 -10.24
N LYS A 23 -9.90 18.36 -10.28
CA LYS A 23 -9.66 19.20 -9.10
C LYS A 23 -10.85 19.22 -8.15
N ASP A 24 -12.06 19.33 -8.67
CA ASP A 24 -13.28 19.33 -7.86
C ASP A 24 -13.61 17.93 -7.31
N ALA A 25 -13.37 16.88 -8.09
CA ALA A 25 -13.51 15.50 -7.62
C ALA A 25 -12.57 15.21 -6.45
N VAL A 26 -11.29 15.60 -6.54
CA VAL A 26 -10.32 15.45 -5.43
C VAL A 26 -10.73 16.25 -4.21
N MET A 27 -11.23 17.48 -4.39
CA MET A 27 -11.70 18.30 -3.27
C MET A 27 -12.89 17.65 -2.54
N ARG A 28 -13.88 17.15 -3.29
CA ARG A 28 -15.03 16.44 -2.71
C ARG A 28 -14.59 15.16 -2.01
N PHE A 29 -13.67 14.40 -2.61
CA PHE A 29 -13.11 13.20 -2.00
C PHE A 29 -12.38 13.50 -0.69
N ALA A 30 -11.52 14.52 -0.67
CA ALA A 30 -10.84 14.93 0.57
C ALA A 30 -11.85 15.38 1.64
N ALA A 31 -12.90 16.12 1.24
CA ALA A 31 -13.94 16.54 2.17
C ALA A 31 -14.73 15.35 2.73
N PHE A 32 -14.99 14.35 1.89
CA PHE A 32 -15.59 13.07 2.28
C PHE A 32 -14.72 12.34 3.33
N LEU A 33 -13.40 12.23 3.11
CA LEU A 33 -12.49 11.64 4.12
C LEU A 33 -12.61 12.38 5.47
N ARG A 34 -12.69 13.72 5.45
CA ARG A 34 -12.90 14.52 6.67
C ARG A 34 -14.25 14.25 7.34
N ALA A 35 -15.31 14.08 6.55
CA ALA A 35 -16.63 13.68 7.05
C ALA A 35 -16.59 12.28 7.70
N CYS A 36 -15.70 11.40 7.26
CA CYS A 36 -15.42 10.10 7.87
C CYS A 36 -14.45 10.17 9.08
N GLY A 37 -14.09 11.36 9.55
CA GLY A 37 -13.23 11.52 10.73
C GLY A 37 -11.73 11.44 10.47
N ILE A 38 -11.29 11.39 9.20
CA ILE A 38 -9.88 11.38 8.81
C ILE A 38 -9.39 12.81 8.64
N ASP A 39 -8.22 13.17 9.19
CA ASP A 39 -7.65 14.51 9.02
C ASP A 39 -6.94 14.61 7.66
N ALA A 40 -7.72 14.66 6.58
CA ALA A 40 -7.21 14.84 5.23
C ALA A 40 -6.66 16.27 5.06
N ARG A 41 -5.43 16.35 4.55
CA ARG A 41 -4.70 17.57 4.24
C ARG A 41 -4.60 17.72 2.73
N LEU A 42 -5.12 18.84 2.26
CA LEU A 42 -5.15 19.24 0.86
C LEU A 42 -4.56 20.66 0.75
N ASP A 43 -3.71 20.87 -0.24
CA ASP A 43 -3.04 22.16 -0.51
C ASP A 43 -4.05 23.32 -0.61
N ARG A 44 -5.20 23.10 -1.23
CA ARG A 44 -6.28 24.09 -1.41
C ARG A 44 -6.81 24.69 -0.11
N TRP A 45 -6.84 23.92 0.97
CA TRP A 45 -7.32 24.38 2.28
C TRP A 45 -6.22 25.05 3.10
N SER A 46 -4.98 25.03 2.62
CA SER A 46 -3.82 25.63 3.30
C SER A 46 -3.49 27.02 2.72
N THR A 47 -4.50 27.70 2.16
CA THR A 47 -4.36 29.03 1.57
C THR A 47 -4.68 30.12 2.60
N GLY A 48 -3.92 31.23 2.61
CA GLY A 48 -4.10 32.31 3.60
C GLY A 48 -2.87 33.20 3.85
N GLY A 49 -1.71 32.83 3.32
CA GLY A 49 -0.47 33.62 3.39
C GLY A 49 0.56 33.14 2.37
N ARG A 50 1.73 33.81 2.31
CA ARG A 50 2.86 33.35 1.49
C ARG A 50 3.39 32.03 2.07
N GLN A 51 3.30 30.97 1.29
CA GLN A 51 3.65 29.61 1.69
C GLN A 51 4.77 29.07 0.79
N ASP A 52 5.78 28.46 1.39
CA ASP A 52 6.70 27.59 0.65
C ASP A 52 6.05 26.20 0.52
N TRP A 53 5.38 25.98 -0.62
CA TRP A 53 4.65 24.73 -0.89
C TRP A 53 5.55 23.51 -0.94
N TYR A 54 6.79 23.68 -1.42
CA TYR A 54 7.75 22.59 -1.46
C TYR A 54 8.17 22.18 -0.05
N ARG A 55 8.51 23.16 0.80
CA ARG A 55 8.80 22.90 2.21
C ARG A 55 7.61 22.30 2.96
N TRP A 56 6.41 22.79 2.68
CA TRP A 56 5.17 22.27 3.26
C TRP A 56 4.96 20.79 2.94
N ALA A 57 5.10 20.39 1.66
CA ALA A 57 4.98 18.99 1.25
C ALA A 57 6.10 18.13 1.86
N LEU A 58 7.35 18.60 1.83
CA LEU A 58 8.50 17.91 2.44
C LEU A 58 8.32 17.64 3.93
N ASP A 59 7.70 18.57 4.65
CA ASP A 59 7.47 18.40 6.08
C ASP A 59 6.24 17.51 6.33
N LEU A 60 5.18 17.62 5.54
CA LEU A 60 3.91 16.93 5.79
C LEU A 60 3.92 15.46 5.34
N ILE A 61 4.47 15.15 4.16
CA ILE A 61 4.49 13.78 3.59
C ILE A 61 5.12 12.76 4.56
N PRO A 62 6.29 13.00 5.17
CA PRO A 62 6.89 12.06 6.11
C PRO A 62 6.09 11.90 7.41
N ARG A 63 5.40 12.95 7.86
CA ARG A 63 4.67 13.00 9.14
C ARG A 63 3.23 12.49 9.06
N ALA A 64 2.61 12.51 7.88
CA ALA A 64 1.27 11.96 7.69
C ALA A 64 1.25 10.47 8.04
N ALA A 65 0.11 9.93 8.52
CA ALA A 65 -0.05 8.50 8.72
C ALA A 65 -0.05 7.77 7.37
N PHE A 66 -0.76 8.34 6.39
CA PHE A 66 -0.84 7.84 5.01
C PHE A 66 -0.69 8.97 3.99
N VAL A 67 -0.27 8.60 2.79
CA VAL A 67 -0.28 9.46 1.60
C VAL A 67 -1.23 8.82 0.59
N VAL A 68 -2.37 9.45 0.36
CA VAL A 68 -3.31 9.03 -0.69
C VAL A 68 -2.87 9.67 -2.00
N VAL A 69 -2.57 8.85 -3.00
CA VAL A 69 -2.16 9.31 -4.34
C VAL A 69 -3.33 9.10 -5.30
N ILE A 70 -3.91 10.20 -5.80
CA ILE A 70 -5.05 10.13 -6.73
C ILE A 70 -4.56 9.81 -8.14
N ALA A 71 -4.96 8.64 -8.63
CA ALA A 71 -4.67 8.19 -9.99
C ALA A 71 -5.28 9.14 -11.03
N SER A 72 -4.50 9.44 -12.05
CA SER A 72 -4.91 10.24 -13.21
C SER A 72 -3.83 10.13 -14.31
N PRO A 73 -4.16 10.31 -15.59
CA PRO A 73 -3.19 10.16 -16.67
C PRO A 73 -1.92 10.99 -16.46
N ARG A 74 -2.05 12.23 -15.96
CA ARG A 74 -0.93 13.11 -15.62
C ARG A 74 -0.21 12.68 -14.36
N CYS A 75 -0.93 12.13 -13.36
CA CYS A 75 -0.28 11.51 -12.21
C CYS A 75 0.68 10.42 -12.66
N ARG A 76 0.25 9.52 -13.56
CA ARG A 76 1.13 8.51 -14.16
C ARG A 76 2.32 9.14 -14.88
N THR A 77 2.09 10.05 -15.82
CA THR A 77 3.17 10.67 -16.62
C THR A 77 4.20 11.37 -15.73
N VAL A 78 3.76 12.20 -14.77
CA VAL A 78 4.64 12.92 -13.85
C VAL A 78 5.29 11.97 -12.83
N GLY A 79 4.51 11.02 -12.31
CA GLY A 79 4.94 10.00 -11.36
C GLY A 79 6.01 9.06 -11.92
N ASP A 80 6.02 8.83 -13.23
CA ASP A 80 7.03 8.04 -13.93
C ASP A 80 8.23 8.88 -14.42
N GLY A 81 8.26 10.16 -14.07
CA GLY A 81 9.36 11.08 -14.43
C GLY A 81 9.34 11.50 -15.90
N GLN A 82 8.20 11.38 -16.58
CA GLN A 82 8.02 11.71 -18.00
C GLN A 82 7.28 13.04 -18.22
N GLY A 83 7.13 13.86 -17.17
CA GLY A 83 6.50 15.17 -17.25
C GLY A 83 7.37 16.21 -17.96
N PRO A 84 6.78 17.23 -18.62
CA PRO A 84 7.56 18.33 -19.20
C PRO A 84 8.32 19.12 -18.13
N PRO A 85 9.60 19.51 -18.32
CA PRO A 85 10.45 20.04 -17.24
C PRO A 85 9.92 21.26 -16.48
N LEU A 86 9.17 22.14 -17.16
CA LEU A 86 8.67 23.40 -16.58
C LEU A 86 7.20 23.32 -16.16
N ASP A 87 6.59 22.14 -16.26
CA ASP A 87 5.18 21.94 -15.99
C ASP A 87 4.98 21.14 -14.69
N ASN A 88 4.04 21.56 -13.83
CA ASN A 88 3.78 20.92 -12.53
C ASN A 88 5.03 20.65 -11.69
N MET A 89 5.99 21.58 -11.64
CA MET A 89 7.25 21.39 -10.92
C MET A 89 7.05 20.96 -9.45
N GLY A 90 6.01 21.47 -8.77
CA GLY A 90 5.64 21.03 -7.43
C GLY A 90 5.26 19.55 -7.37
N GLY A 91 4.35 19.12 -8.24
CA GLY A 91 3.95 17.71 -8.35
C GLY A 91 5.08 16.79 -8.79
N GLN A 92 5.99 17.25 -9.67
CA GLN A 92 7.19 16.51 -10.03
C GLN A 92 8.10 16.29 -8.82
N ALA A 93 8.32 17.33 -8.02
CA ALA A 93 9.15 17.27 -6.82
C ALA A 93 8.52 16.35 -5.75
N GLU A 94 7.20 16.44 -5.55
CA GLU A 94 6.46 15.52 -4.66
C GLU A 94 6.58 14.07 -5.13
N MET A 95 6.33 13.78 -6.40
CA MET A 95 6.45 12.42 -6.93
C MET A 95 7.88 11.87 -6.85
N ALA A 96 8.89 12.72 -7.07
CA ALA A 96 10.29 12.34 -6.87
C ALA A 96 10.58 11.99 -5.41
N LEU A 97 10.05 12.78 -4.46
CA LEU A 97 10.16 12.49 -3.04
C LEU A 97 9.49 11.16 -2.67
N LEU A 98 8.27 10.89 -3.17
CA LEU A 98 7.59 9.62 -2.89
C LEU A 98 8.39 8.41 -3.39
N ARG A 99 8.98 8.50 -4.59
CA ARG A 99 9.88 7.46 -5.12
C ARG A 99 11.11 7.25 -4.25
N GLU A 100 11.76 8.34 -3.82
CA GLU A 100 12.94 8.29 -2.96
C GLU A 100 12.62 7.64 -1.60
N LEU A 101 11.52 8.06 -0.97
CA LEU A 101 11.08 7.52 0.31
C LEU A 101 10.70 6.03 0.21
N LEU A 102 10.02 5.64 -0.87
CA LEU A 102 9.72 4.24 -1.16
C LEU A 102 10.99 3.41 -1.36
N GLN A 103 11.98 3.93 -2.08
CA GLN A 103 13.25 3.23 -2.29
C GLN A 103 14.05 3.06 -0.99
N ARG A 104 14.01 4.06 -0.11
CA ARG A 104 14.72 4.06 1.17
C ARG A 104 14.19 3.01 2.16
N ASP A 105 12.87 2.88 2.28
CA ASP A 105 12.22 1.95 3.22
C ASP A 105 10.94 1.38 2.61
N ARG A 106 11.13 0.43 1.70
CA ARG A 106 10.04 -0.13 0.89
C ARG A 106 8.93 -0.78 1.74
N PRO A 107 9.21 -1.63 2.74
CA PRO A 107 8.16 -2.28 3.54
C PRO A 107 7.23 -1.29 4.25
N ASN A 108 7.77 -0.18 4.75
CA ASN A 108 6.98 0.86 5.41
C ASN A 108 6.22 1.71 4.38
N TRP A 109 6.93 2.23 3.38
CA TRP A 109 6.35 3.16 2.43
C TRP A 109 5.34 2.51 1.48
N THR A 110 5.50 1.23 1.12
CA THR A 110 4.45 0.51 0.39
C THR A 110 3.12 0.48 1.15
N ARG A 111 3.14 0.39 2.49
CA ARG A 111 1.91 0.41 3.32
C ARG A 111 1.37 1.82 3.52
N LYS A 112 2.24 2.83 3.45
CA LYS A 112 1.92 4.24 3.68
C LYS A 112 1.35 4.94 2.46
N LEU A 113 1.78 4.54 1.26
CA LEU A 113 1.31 5.09 -0.01
C LEU A 113 0.07 4.32 -0.46
N LEU A 114 -1.07 5.00 -0.53
CA LEU A 114 -2.36 4.41 -0.90
C LEU A 114 -2.81 4.97 -2.26
N PRO A 115 -2.62 4.25 -3.38
CA PRO A 115 -3.13 4.67 -4.67
C PRO A 115 -4.66 4.59 -4.68
N VAL A 116 -5.33 5.68 -5.07
CA VAL A 116 -6.80 5.76 -5.12
C VAL A 116 -7.25 6.06 -6.54
N VAL A 117 -8.23 5.29 -7.02
CA VAL A 117 -8.87 5.45 -8.33
C VAL A 117 -10.28 6.01 -8.10
N LEU A 118 -10.51 7.22 -8.59
CA LEU A 118 -11.82 7.89 -8.59
C LEU A 118 -12.55 7.67 -9.92
N PRO A 119 -13.86 7.95 -10.01
CA PRO A 119 -14.63 7.76 -11.25
C PRO A 119 -14.03 8.54 -12.42
N GLY A 120 -13.84 7.85 -13.55
CA GLY A 120 -13.20 8.40 -14.75
C GLY A 120 -11.70 8.17 -14.86
N SER A 121 -11.08 7.50 -13.89
CA SER A 121 -9.70 7.01 -13.96
C SER A 121 -9.65 5.48 -13.79
N THR A 122 -8.48 4.90 -14.03
CA THR A 122 -8.26 3.46 -13.95
C THR A 122 -6.98 3.14 -13.19
N TRP A 123 -6.79 1.88 -12.80
CA TRP A 123 -5.52 1.42 -12.23
C TRP A 123 -4.32 1.67 -13.15
N ALA A 124 -4.55 1.77 -14.47
CA ALA A 124 -3.50 2.07 -15.44
C ALA A 124 -3.03 3.53 -15.36
N ASP A 125 -3.72 4.40 -14.62
CA ASP A 125 -3.33 5.78 -14.36
C ASP A 125 -2.49 5.92 -13.08
N ILE A 126 -2.19 4.80 -12.42
CA ILE A 126 -1.30 4.76 -11.26
C ILE A 126 0.16 4.74 -11.75
N PRO A 127 1.04 5.61 -11.21
CA PRO A 127 2.48 5.55 -11.47
C PRO A 127 3.10 4.17 -11.26
N LEU A 128 4.07 3.77 -12.08
CA LEU A 128 4.66 2.43 -12.06
C LEU A 128 5.29 2.09 -10.70
N PHE A 129 5.89 3.08 -10.03
CA PHE A 129 6.53 2.88 -8.72
C PHE A 129 5.53 2.48 -7.62
N LEU A 130 4.25 2.81 -7.79
CA LEU A 130 3.16 2.41 -6.89
C LEU A 130 2.55 1.05 -7.25
N GLN A 131 3.03 0.41 -8.31
CA GLN A 131 2.74 -0.99 -8.62
C GLN A 131 1.25 -1.31 -8.77
N GLY A 132 0.46 -0.44 -9.42
CA GLY A 132 -1.01 -0.57 -9.52
C GLY A 132 -1.57 -1.89 -10.10
N ARG A 133 -0.72 -2.80 -10.60
CA ARG A 133 -1.10 -4.17 -11.03
C ARG A 133 -0.78 -5.26 -10.00
N THR A 134 0.25 -5.07 -9.18
CA THR A 134 0.81 -6.13 -8.33
C THR A 134 0.70 -5.83 -6.85
N ALA A 135 0.49 -4.56 -6.49
CA ALA A 135 0.14 -4.12 -5.15
C ALA A 135 -1.31 -3.63 -5.15
N ASP A 136 -1.89 -3.59 -3.95
CA ASP A 136 -3.24 -3.10 -3.75
C ASP A 136 -3.37 -1.62 -4.15
N HIS A 137 -4.56 -1.29 -4.66
CA HIS A 137 -5.02 0.07 -4.87
C HIS A 137 -6.50 0.12 -4.50
N TYR A 138 -7.02 1.32 -4.25
CA TYR A 138 -8.36 1.51 -3.72
C TYR A 138 -9.24 2.18 -4.76
N GLN A 139 -10.21 1.44 -5.29
CA GLN A 139 -11.24 2.02 -6.14
C GLN A 139 -12.34 2.61 -5.26
N VAL A 140 -12.71 3.87 -5.53
CA VAL A 140 -13.77 4.58 -4.81
C VAL A 140 -14.76 5.06 -5.85
N ASP A 141 -15.77 4.23 -6.14
CA ASP A 141 -16.74 4.49 -7.21
C ASP A 141 -17.75 5.60 -6.86
N ASP A 142 -17.97 5.83 -5.56
CA ASP A 142 -18.81 6.90 -5.04
C ASP A 142 -18.28 7.40 -3.68
N LEU A 143 -18.65 8.63 -3.31
CA LEU A 143 -18.22 9.26 -2.06
C LEU A 143 -19.14 8.86 -0.90
N THR A 144 -19.28 7.55 -0.69
CA THR A 144 -20.02 6.95 0.42
C THR A 144 -19.12 6.01 1.22
N PRO A 145 -19.39 5.80 2.53
CA PRO A 145 -18.57 4.89 3.33
C PRO A 145 -18.53 3.46 2.80
N ALA A 146 -19.62 2.98 2.18
CA ALA A 146 -19.69 1.64 1.59
C ALA A 146 -18.81 1.53 0.34
N ALA A 147 -18.86 2.52 -0.56
CA ALA A 147 -18.03 2.51 -1.77
C ALA A 147 -16.54 2.77 -1.49
N ALA A 148 -16.20 3.34 -0.33
CA ALA A 148 -14.83 3.58 0.09
C ALA A 148 -14.36 2.64 1.22
N GLU A 149 -15.09 1.56 1.50
CA GLU A 149 -14.90 0.74 2.70
C GLU A 149 -13.46 0.26 2.87
N ASP A 150 -12.87 -0.34 1.82
CA ASP A 150 -11.50 -0.86 1.88
C ASP A 150 -10.46 0.22 2.20
N LEU A 151 -10.59 1.40 1.61
CA LEU A 151 -9.72 2.54 1.89
C LEU A 151 -9.86 3.00 3.34
N LEU A 152 -11.11 3.17 3.80
CA LEU A 152 -11.41 3.62 5.16
C LEU A 152 -10.83 2.63 6.18
N ARG A 153 -11.05 1.32 5.98
CA ARG A 153 -10.53 0.26 6.83
C ARG A 153 -9.01 0.31 6.97
N VAL A 154 -8.28 0.54 5.88
CA VAL A 154 -6.82 0.67 5.93
C VAL A 154 -6.40 1.93 6.70
N ILE A 155 -7.01 3.08 6.42
CA ILE A 155 -6.68 4.33 7.08
C ILE A 155 -6.99 4.30 8.59
N THR A 156 -8.08 3.62 8.98
CA THR A 156 -8.54 3.55 10.37
C THR A 156 -8.08 2.29 11.12
N GLY A 157 -7.29 1.41 10.49
CA GLY A 157 -6.78 0.19 11.12
C GLY A 157 -7.87 -0.84 11.48
N GLN A 158 -8.93 -0.95 10.67
CA GLN A 158 -10.09 -1.82 10.91
C GLN A 158 -10.15 -2.94 9.85
N PRO A 159 -9.28 -3.96 9.92
CA PRO A 159 -9.26 -5.03 8.91
C PRO A 159 -10.64 -5.71 8.81
N PRO A 160 -11.11 -6.05 7.60
CA PRO A 160 -12.43 -6.65 7.42
C PRO A 160 -12.52 -8.03 8.08
N TYR A 161 -11.40 -8.75 8.17
CA TYR A 161 -11.30 -10.09 8.75
C TYR A 161 -10.11 -10.14 9.72
N PRO A 162 -10.33 -9.87 11.03
CA PRO A 162 -9.28 -10.03 12.02
C PRO A 162 -8.89 -11.52 12.13
N ALA A 163 -7.58 -11.79 12.23
CA ALA A 163 -7.10 -13.14 12.41
C ALA A 163 -7.62 -13.72 13.75
N PRO A 164 -8.15 -14.96 13.77
CA PRO A 164 -8.51 -15.60 15.03
C PRO A 164 -7.25 -15.83 15.89
N PRO A 165 -7.40 -15.92 17.22
CA PRO A 165 -6.27 -16.23 18.09
C PRO A 165 -5.66 -17.59 17.74
N LEU A 166 -4.33 -17.70 17.87
CA LEU A 166 -3.65 -18.98 17.69
C LEU A 166 -4.12 -20.00 18.73
N GLY A 167 -4.35 -21.24 18.28
CA GLY A 167 -4.54 -22.37 19.19
C GLY A 167 -3.23 -22.76 19.88
N PRO A 168 -3.29 -23.66 20.88
CA PRO A 168 -2.09 -24.21 21.48
C PRO A 168 -1.26 -24.97 20.45
N LEU A 169 0.07 -24.97 20.61
CA LEU A 169 0.97 -25.77 19.79
C LEU A 169 0.64 -27.26 19.95
N ILE A 170 0.48 -27.96 18.82
CA ILE A 170 0.27 -29.41 18.82
C ILE A 170 1.62 -30.10 19.06
N ALA A 171 1.69 -30.94 20.10
CA ALA A 171 2.83 -31.81 20.32
C ALA A 171 2.74 -33.03 19.38
N LEU A 172 3.69 -33.16 18.46
CA LEU A 172 3.82 -34.33 17.60
C LEU A 172 5.00 -35.17 18.09
N PRO A 173 4.79 -36.44 18.51
CA PRO A 173 5.89 -37.29 18.94
C PRO A 173 6.81 -37.64 17.77
N PRO A 174 8.11 -37.92 18.02
CA PRO A 174 9.01 -38.46 17.00
C PRO A 174 8.42 -39.72 16.36
N ARG A 175 8.55 -39.85 15.04
CA ARG A 175 8.21 -41.11 14.35
C ARG A 175 9.31 -42.12 14.63
N GLU A 176 8.96 -43.32 15.07
CA GLU A 176 9.93 -44.40 15.20
C GLU A 176 10.50 -44.73 13.83
N SER A 177 11.82 -44.67 13.71
CA SER A 177 12.54 -45.21 12.57
C SER A 177 12.41 -46.73 12.62
N GLY A 178 11.43 -47.29 11.91
CA GLY A 178 11.35 -48.74 11.74
C GLY A 178 12.66 -49.23 11.14
N SER A 179 13.48 -49.91 11.95
CA SER A 179 14.65 -50.62 11.47
C SER A 179 14.14 -51.82 10.66
N HIS A 180 14.01 -51.64 9.34
CA HIS A 180 13.89 -52.75 8.40
C HIS A 180 15.28 -53.43 8.30
N LEU A 181 15.65 -54.16 9.34
CA LEU A 181 16.67 -55.19 9.29
C LEU A 181 15.99 -56.49 9.73
N THR A 182 15.08 -56.97 8.88
CA THR A 182 14.64 -58.36 8.93
C THR A 182 15.77 -59.24 8.42
N GLU A 183 16.30 -60.00 9.39
CA GLU A 183 16.98 -61.28 9.35
C GLU A 183 16.99 -62.09 8.04
N GLY A 184 18.11 -62.76 7.80
CA GLY A 184 18.11 -64.14 7.32
C GLY A 184 18.39 -64.35 5.83
N HIS A 185 19.65 -64.18 5.40
CA HIS A 185 20.15 -64.89 4.21
C HIS A 185 20.91 -66.14 4.67
N GLU A 186 20.16 -67.19 5.04
CA GLU A 186 20.68 -68.56 4.95
C GLU A 186 20.54 -68.99 3.48
N THR A 187 21.64 -68.91 2.72
CA THR A 187 21.77 -69.65 1.47
C THR A 187 22.82 -70.71 1.64
N GLY A 188 22.34 -71.94 1.82
CA GLY A 188 23.13 -73.15 1.75
C GLY A 188 23.66 -73.44 0.35
N ASN A 189 24.70 -74.28 0.37
CA ASN A 189 25.25 -75.09 -0.71
C ASN A 189 25.89 -74.41 -1.93
N THR A 190 27.20 -74.23 -1.77
CA THR A 190 28.23 -74.36 -2.80
C THR A 190 28.07 -75.66 -3.61
N THR A 191 27.95 -75.56 -4.93
CA THR A 191 28.35 -76.64 -5.86
C THR A 191 29.27 -76.00 -6.91
N PRO A 192 30.49 -76.52 -7.14
CA PRO A 192 31.37 -75.98 -8.17
C PRO A 192 31.04 -76.62 -9.52
N VAL A 193 30.93 -75.82 -10.57
CA VAL A 193 30.96 -76.31 -11.96
C VAL A 193 32.08 -75.60 -12.73
N THR A 194 32.79 -76.46 -13.43
CA THR A 194 34.10 -76.35 -14.06
C THR A 194 34.13 -75.48 -15.32
N ALA A 195 35.33 -74.98 -15.61
CA ALA A 195 35.74 -74.17 -16.75
C ALA A 195 35.38 -74.71 -18.16
N ARG A 196 35.19 -73.76 -19.09
CA ARG A 196 35.89 -73.70 -20.38
C ARG A 196 35.85 -72.31 -20.97
#